data_AF-A0A504UKP2-F1
#
_entry.id   AF-A0A504UKP2-F1
#
_cell.length_a   1.000
_cell.length_b   1.000
_cell.length_c   1.000
_cell.angle_alpha   90.00
_cell.angle_beta   90.00
_cell.angle_gamma   90.00
#
_symmetry.space_group_name_H-M   'P 1'
#
loop_
_entity.id
_entity.type
_entity.pdbx_description
1 polymer ?
#
loop_
_entity_poly.entity_id
_entity_poly.type
_entity_poly.pdbx_seq_one_letter_code
_entity_poly.pdbx_strand_id
1 'polypeptide(L)' 'MADLVSDIVKNVVEGVLKEILKKPSSKRASRRRQPGRSATTGRFVKKKAKAKRVATAPRKQQSRRRTAAKRSRQRTS' A
#
# COMPACT_ATOMS: atom_id res chain seq x y z
N MET A 1 -6.75 53.53 29.77
CA MET A 1 -6.29 53.84 28.39
C MET A 1 -5.04 53.06 27.99
N ALA A 2 -4.02 52.95 28.86
CA ALA A 2 -2.82 52.15 28.56
C ALA A 2 -3.13 50.65 28.33
N ASP A 3 -4.04 50.07 29.12
CA ASP A 3 -4.43 48.66 29.00
C ASP A 3 -5.14 48.36 27.68
N LEU A 4 -5.99 49.30 27.21
CA LEU A 4 -6.67 49.21 25.91
C LEU A 4 -5.67 49.22 24.75
N VAL A 5 -4.65 50.07 24.81
CA VAL A 5 -3.59 50.13 23.78
C VAL A 5 -2.76 48.85 23.81
N SER A 6 -2.42 48.33 24.99
CA SER A 6 -1.72 47.04 25.14
C SER A 6 -2.50 45.91 24.47
N ASP A 7 -3.81 45.84 24.67
CA ASP A 7 -4.63 44.75 24.14
C ASP A 7 -4.81 44.85 22.63
N ILE A 8 -4.94 46.05 22.08
CA ILE A 8 -4.98 46.27 20.63
C ILE A 8 -3.66 45.82 19.99
N VAL A 9 -2.52 46.24 20.56
CA VAL A 9 -1.20 45.88 20.03
C VAL A 9 -0.97 44.36 20.11
N LYS A 10 -1.35 43.72 21.22
CA LYS A 10 -1.25 42.25 21.37
C LYS A 10 -2.06 41.52 20.31
N ASN A 11 -3.30 41.93 20.07
CA ASN A 11 -4.17 41.27 19.08
C ASN A 11 -3.67 41.43 17.65
N VAL A 12 -3.11 42.61 17.31
CA VAL A 12 -2.50 42.84 16.00
C VAL A 12 -1.23 42.01 15.83
N VAL A 13 -0.34 41.99 16.83
CA VAL A 13 0.89 41.20 16.79
C VAL A 13 0.58 39.70 16.71
N GLU A 14 -0.42 39.21 17.45
CA GLU A 14 -0.82 37.80 17.40
C GLU A 14 -1.42 37.43 16.03
N GLY A 15 -2.23 38.31 15.43
CA GLY A 15 -2.77 38.13 14.08
C GLY A 15 -1.68 38.07 13.02
N VAL A 16 -0.76 39.04 13.02
CA VAL A 16 0.38 39.09 12.09
C VAL A 16 1.31 37.91 12.28
N LEU A 17 1.59 37.48 13.52
CA LEU A 17 2.41 36.29 13.78
C LEU A 17 1.74 35.02 13.26
N LYS A 18 0.42 34.88 13.36
CA LYS A 18 -0.32 33.75 12.78
C LYS A 18 -0.24 33.73 11.25
N GLU A 19 -0.33 34.91 10.62
CA GLU A 19 -0.23 35.07 9.16
C GLU A 19 1.19 34.84 8.64
N ILE A 20 2.20 35.50 9.22
CA ILE A 20 3.61 35.38 8.82
C ILE A 20 4.11 33.96 9.06
N LEU A 21 3.84 33.38 10.23
CA LEU A 21 4.35 32.05 10.56
C LEU A 21 3.59 30.94 9.83
N LYS A 22 2.51 31.24 9.08
CA LYS A 22 1.59 30.24 8.49
C LYS A 22 1.30 29.08 9.45
N LYS A 23 1.32 29.35 10.75
CA LYS A 23 1.18 28.36 11.82
C LYS A 23 -0.24 28.52 12.36
N PRO A 24 -1.24 27.86 11.77
CA PRO A 24 -2.46 27.62 12.52
C PRO A 24 -2.05 26.81 13.74
N SER A 25 -2.40 27.31 14.92
CA SER A 25 -2.28 26.60 16.19
C SER A 25 -2.70 25.14 15.99
N SER A 26 -1.70 24.25 16.04
CA SER A 26 -1.85 22.80 16.12
C SER A 26 -2.86 22.14 15.16
N LYS A 27 -2.58 22.11 13.86
CA LYS A 27 -3.01 20.96 13.04
C LYS A 27 -1.85 20.00 12.86
N ARG A 28 -1.56 19.23 13.91
CA ARG A 28 -0.73 18.03 13.77
C ARG A 28 -1.47 17.11 12.79
N ALA A 29 -0.91 16.88 11.61
CA ALA A 29 -1.49 15.97 10.64
C ALA A 29 -1.75 14.62 11.35
N SER A 30 -3.01 14.21 11.46
CA SER A 30 -3.33 12.93 12.07
C SER A 30 -2.68 11.85 11.19
N ARG A 31 -1.70 11.12 11.73
CA ARG A 31 -1.06 10.02 11.00
C ARG A 31 -2.13 8.97 10.74
N ARG A 32 -2.55 8.81 9.47
CA ARG A 32 -3.53 7.80 9.05
C ARG A 32 -3.03 6.44 9.50
N ARG A 33 -3.73 5.82 10.46
CA ARG A 33 -3.41 4.47 10.93
C ARG A 33 -3.75 3.50 9.79
N GLN A 34 -2.78 2.69 9.39
CA GLN A 34 -3.02 1.62 8.42
C GLN A 34 -3.91 0.56 9.08
N PRO A 35 -4.90 -0.01 8.36
CA PRO A 35 -5.73 -1.06 8.90
C PRO A 35 -4.86 -2.26 9.31
N GLY A 36 -5.08 -2.76 10.53
CA GLY A 36 -4.40 -3.94 11.05
C GLY A 36 -4.66 -5.13 10.14
N ARG A 37 -3.60 -5.81 9.70
CA ARG A 37 -3.73 -7.01 8.87
C ARG A 37 -4.06 -8.20 9.77
N SER A 38 -5.00 -9.03 9.35
CA SER A 38 -5.31 -10.29 10.03
C SER A 38 -4.07 -11.20 10.02
N ALA A 39 -3.70 -11.72 11.19
CA ALA A 39 -2.58 -12.65 11.33
C ALA A 39 -2.87 -14.01 10.67
N THR A 40 -4.15 -14.35 10.50
CA THR A 40 -4.61 -15.69 10.14
C THR A 40 -5.22 -15.74 8.74
N THR A 41 -5.65 -14.61 8.18
CA THR A 41 -6.27 -14.55 6.85
C THR A 41 -5.63 -13.51 5.93
N GLY A 42 -5.49 -13.83 4.63
CA GLY A 42 -5.02 -12.88 3.60
C GLY A 42 -3.80 -13.34 2.80
N ARG A 43 -3.38 -12.49 1.84
CA ARG A 43 -2.29 -12.79 0.88
C ARG A 43 -0.90 -12.89 1.54
N PHE A 44 -0.72 -12.25 2.70
CA PHE A 44 0.56 -12.22 3.43
C PHE A 44 0.68 -13.27 4.53
N VAL A 45 -0.35 -14.09 4.74
CA VAL A 45 -0.28 -15.20 5.69
C VAL A 45 0.56 -16.30 5.05
N LYS A 46 1.74 -16.56 5.63
CA LYS A 46 2.64 -17.63 5.17
C LYS A 46 1.88 -18.96 5.27
N LYS A 47 1.41 -19.49 4.13
CA LYS A 47 0.86 -20.84 4.07
C LYS A 47 1.95 -21.79 4.54
N LYS A 48 1.68 -22.61 5.57
CA LYS A 48 2.57 -23.71 5.96
C LYS A 48 2.91 -24.48 4.69
N ALA A 49 4.20 -24.59 4.38
CA ALA A 49 4.66 -25.31 3.21
C ALA A 49 4.04 -26.71 3.28
N LYS A 50 3.19 -27.07 2.31
CA LYS A 50 2.70 -28.45 2.21
C LYS A 50 3.94 -29.32 2.11
N ALA A 51 4.04 -30.30 3.02
CA ALA A 51 5.14 -31.23 3.10
C ALA A 51 5.57 -31.65 1.70
N LYS A 52 6.88 -31.46 1.45
CA LYS A 52 7.67 -31.86 0.28
C LYS A 52 6.95 -32.95 -0.51
N ARG A 53 6.24 -32.57 -1.58
CA ARG A 53 5.77 -33.56 -2.56
C ARG A 53 7.03 -34.27 -3.05
N VAL A 54 7.08 -35.58 -2.84
CA VAL A 54 8.11 -36.49 -3.33
C VAL A 54 8.51 -36.05 -4.73
N ALA A 55 9.81 -35.87 -4.95
CA ALA A 55 10.39 -35.37 -6.19
C ALA A 55 10.05 -36.30 -7.36
N THR A 56 8.85 -36.14 -7.94
CA THR A 56 8.59 -36.65 -9.28
C THR A 56 9.50 -35.86 -10.20
N ALA A 57 10.37 -36.56 -10.92
CA ALA A 57 11.33 -35.98 -11.85
C ALA A 57 10.74 -34.79 -12.61
N PRO A 58 11.50 -33.70 -12.82
CA PRO A 58 11.00 -32.53 -13.52
C PRO A 58 10.43 -32.96 -14.87
N ARG A 59 9.14 -32.70 -15.09
CA ARG A 59 8.49 -33.00 -16.36
C ARG A 59 9.27 -32.28 -17.45
N LYS A 60 9.85 -33.04 -18.38
CA LYS A 60 10.60 -32.49 -19.52
C LYS A 60 9.75 -31.41 -20.18
N GLN A 61 10.34 -30.24 -20.43
CA GLN A 61 9.67 -29.13 -21.09
C GLN A 61 9.13 -29.60 -22.45
N GLN A 62 7.83 -29.80 -22.55
CA GLN A 62 7.20 -30.17 -23.80
C GLN A 62 7.08 -28.91 -24.65
N SER A 63 7.73 -28.91 -25.81
CA SER A 63 7.58 -27.85 -26.81
C SER A 63 6.10 -27.65 -27.13
N ARG A 64 5.67 -26.39 -27.25
CA ARG A 64 4.30 -26.03 -27.66
C ARG A 64 4.00 -26.40 -29.11
N ARG A 65 4.99 -26.87 -29.88
CA ARG A 65 4.81 -27.31 -31.25
C ARG A 65 3.94 -28.56 -31.30
N ARG A 66 2.90 -28.54 -32.13
CA ARG A 66 2.02 -29.70 -32.35
C ARG A 66 2.84 -30.88 -32.89
N THR A 67 2.75 -32.03 -32.22
CA THR A 67 3.36 -33.28 -32.67
C THR A 67 2.81 -33.68 -34.05
N ALA A 68 3.56 -34.50 -34.80
CA ALA A 68 3.12 -34.99 -36.12
C ALA A 68 1.73 -35.67 -36.04
N ALA A 69 1.52 -36.48 -35.00
CA ALA A 69 0.23 -37.12 -34.72
C ALA A 69 -0.93 -36.11 -34.54
N LYS A 70 -0.71 -35.02 -33.78
CA LYS A 70 -1.72 -33.96 -33.61
C LYS A 70 -1.99 -33.17 -34.88
N ARG A 71 -1.00 -33.03 -35.78
CA ARG A 71 -1.17 -32.37 -37.09
C ARG A 71 -1.94 -33.27 -38.06
N SER A 72 -1.63 -34.56 -38.10
CA SER A 72 -2.33 -35.52 -38.96
C SER A 72 -3.82 -35.59 -38.64
N ARG A 73 -4.20 -35.71 -37.35
CA ARG A 73 -5.61 -35.73 -36.92
C ARG A 73 -6.41 -34.48 -37.32
N GLN A 74 -5.76 -33.32 -37.41
CA GLN A 74 -6.42 -32.07 -37.85
C GLN A 74 -6.64 -32.04 -39.37
N ARG A 75 -5.82 -32.74 -40.15
CA ARG A 75 -5.99 -32.78 -41.62
C ARG A 75 -7.08 -33.75 -42.05
N THR A 76 -7.45 -34.67 -41.17
CA THR A 76 -8.50 -35.67 -41.38
C THR A 76 -9.85 -35.28 -40.77
N SER A 77 -9.97 -34.06 -40.22
CA SER A 77 -11.23 -33.43 -39.80
C SER A 77 -11.64 -32.38 -40.80
#